data_AF-A0AAD5YGY0-F1
#
_entry.id   AF-A0AAD5YGY0-F1
#
_cell.length_a   1.000
_cell.length_b   1.000
_cell.length_c   1.000
_cell.angle_alpha   90.00
_cell.angle_beta   90.00
_cell.angle_gamma   90.00
#
_symmetry.space_group_name_H-M   'P 1'
#
loop_
_entity.id
_entity.type
_entity.pdbx_description
1 polymer ?
#
loop_
_entity_poly.entity_id
_entity_poly.type
_entity_poly.pdbx_seq_one_letter_code
_entity_poly.pdbx_strand_id
1 'polypeptide(L)'
;MEETYIEYQFRDEENDYTVGNWEPSSPLQFHDGTHRRNWGLAAAYAYRAYRDDYLLATAVTVWNNMYRYFVTKEQAASGTHPLKNVTFNSACKGGNAGAVFYISDNPPDTEVNGATVCAFMVLSAHLLELTSNSTYRDAADLSANFIKANLFNGAIVNDTISLNGCALTTQIVTYNSGFFIEGLAIYANVTQNSDWTSFLNNLIATTIKFSGWTSGEGIMVEDANGPNNLADTNGFTRALKGIYIRGLYEAWTRSQRGSDVANLIEAYINVQYNALLDLASKDSYNFSSSWPGPAPSRLLPWGQVAALDVLNAGIGMAQASESLSSPPSTSSETPAVSSSLSTNTSNKKSNTPLIVGVTIAAVVVVLGVVLAVFFLRRRNRKNHHVTSLPEPGSLSSHHPGHNAVPSGLRDSTIMAQVNPHASPVEPFTLSSPTTQHLSEKNSGTSPTRSTQTVPITSSRSDTQSWTITGSSSQMRSATDSADGGNDRDDPSAIPGLLERLNRAIARLPQRGSVADEGDFPPEYRER
;
A
#
# COMPACT_ATOMS: atom_id res chain seq x y z
N MET A 1 15.31 5.50 -45.76
CA MET A 1 15.64 5.52 -44.33
C MET A 1 14.31 5.48 -43.62
N GLU A 2 13.78 4.26 -43.45
CA GLU A 2 12.58 3.97 -42.67
C GLU A 2 13.03 3.69 -41.24
N GLU A 3 12.46 4.39 -40.27
CA GLU A 3 12.64 4.12 -38.85
C GLU A 3 11.73 2.94 -38.48
N THR A 4 12.35 1.82 -38.13
CA THR A 4 11.66 0.64 -37.60
C THR A 4 11.45 0.84 -36.11
N TYR A 5 10.21 1.15 -35.70
CA TYR A 5 9.78 1.09 -34.31
C TYR A 5 9.62 -0.38 -33.91
N ILE A 6 10.32 -0.81 -32.86
CA ILE A 6 10.18 -2.17 -32.30
C ILE A 6 9.05 -2.14 -31.27
N GLU A 7 7.88 -2.60 -31.71
CA GLU A 7 6.71 -2.90 -30.88
C GLU A 7 6.96 -4.25 -30.16
N TYR A 8 7.13 -4.23 -28.84
CA TYR A 8 7.19 -5.45 -28.04
C TYR A 8 5.76 -5.89 -27.70
N GLN A 9 5.18 -6.76 -28.53
CA GLN A 9 3.96 -7.50 -28.21
C GLN A 9 4.30 -8.63 -27.23
N PHE A 10 3.80 -8.54 -25.99
CA PHE A 10 3.60 -9.72 -25.16
C PHE A 10 2.40 -10.48 -25.71
N ARG A 11 2.68 -11.51 -26.50
CA ARG A 11 1.68 -12.40 -27.08
C ARG A 11 1.51 -13.60 -26.14
N ASP A 12 0.55 -13.54 -25.22
CA ASP A 12 0.00 -14.75 -24.60
C ASP A 12 -0.95 -15.37 -25.63
N GLU A 13 -0.59 -16.53 -26.19
CA GLU A 13 -1.34 -17.17 -27.29
C GLU A 13 -2.69 -17.77 -26.88
N GLU A 14 -3.25 -17.42 -25.71
CA GLU A 14 -4.55 -17.95 -25.29
C GLU A 14 -5.56 -16.91 -24.77
N ASN A 15 -5.22 -15.62 -24.65
CA ASN A 15 -6.21 -14.56 -24.44
C ASN A 15 -5.70 -13.22 -24.99
N ASP A 16 -6.50 -12.61 -25.88
CA ASP A 16 -6.24 -11.32 -26.53
C ASP A 16 -6.39 -10.17 -25.52
N TYR A 17 -5.41 -10.00 -24.64
CA TYR A 17 -5.28 -8.84 -23.77
C TYR A 17 -4.34 -7.82 -24.41
N THR A 18 -4.91 -6.91 -25.19
CA THR A 18 -4.18 -5.71 -25.61
C THR A 18 -3.99 -4.81 -24.38
N VAL A 19 -2.72 -4.56 -24.01
CA VAL A 19 -2.38 -3.49 -23.06
C VAL A 19 -2.63 -2.17 -23.77
N GLY A 20 -3.88 -1.71 -23.75
CA GLY A 20 -4.29 -0.47 -24.39
C GLY A 20 -3.59 0.75 -23.81
N ASN A 21 -3.41 1.77 -24.65
CA ASN A 21 -2.85 3.07 -24.30
C ASN A 21 -3.46 3.61 -23.00
N TRP A 22 -2.58 3.94 -22.05
CA TRP A 22 -2.92 4.53 -20.76
C TRP A 22 -3.51 5.93 -20.96
N GLU A 23 -4.83 6.05 -21.11
CA GLU A 23 -5.51 7.34 -21.00
C GLU A 23 -5.92 7.58 -19.53
N PRO A 24 -5.41 8.64 -18.87
CA PRO A 24 -5.72 8.98 -17.47
C PRO A 24 -7.21 9.21 -17.18
N SER A 25 -8.05 9.37 -18.22
CA SER A 25 -9.50 9.61 -18.13
C SER A 25 -10.35 8.35 -18.27
N SER A 26 -9.78 7.21 -18.67
CA SER A 26 -10.55 5.98 -18.82
C SER A 26 -10.63 5.25 -17.46
N PRO A 27 -11.82 4.93 -16.94
CA PRO A 27 -11.93 4.10 -15.74
C PRO A 27 -11.30 2.75 -16.06
N LEU A 28 -10.22 2.42 -15.36
CA LEU A 28 -9.44 1.20 -15.51
C LEU A 28 -10.35 -0.04 -15.56
N GLN A 29 -10.64 -0.55 -16.77
CA GLN A 29 -11.45 -1.74 -16.98
C GLN A 29 -10.57 -2.98 -16.85
N PHE A 30 -10.16 -3.31 -15.63
CA PHE A 30 -9.48 -4.58 -15.36
C PHE A 30 -10.52 -5.68 -15.25
N HIS A 31 -10.57 -6.63 -16.20
CA HIS A 31 -11.57 -7.71 -16.21
C HIS A 31 -11.43 -8.73 -15.06
N ASP A 32 -10.31 -8.75 -14.33
CA ASP A 32 -10.11 -9.62 -13.16
C ASP A 32 -9.76 -8.79 -11.91
N GLY A 33 -10.45 -9.08 -10.79
CA GLY A 33 -10.16 -8.54 -9.46
C GLY A 33 -8.73 -8.80 -8.99
N THR A 34 -8.06 -9.82 -9.55
CA THR A 34 -6.66 -10.15 -9.30
C THR A 34 -5.67 -9.07 -9.68
N HIS A 35 -5.84 -8.43 -10.82
CA HIS A 35 -4.90 -7.38 -11.22
C HIS A 35 -5.16 -6.10 -10.44
N ARG A 36 -6.43 -5.78 -10.16
CA ARG A 36 -6.83 -4.55 -9.46
C ARG A 36 -6.14 -4.45 -8.10
N ARG A 37 -6.19 -5.50 -7.28
CA ARG A 37 -5.64 -5.48 -5.91
C ARG A 37 -4.15 -5.16 -5.86
N ASN A 38 -3.36 -5.73 -6.77
CA ASN A 38 -1.91 -5.50 -6.84
C ASN A 38 -1.59 -4.05 -7.24
N TRP A 39 -2.35 -3.46 -8.17
CA TRP A 39 -2.21 -2.04 -8.54
C TRP A 39 -2.55 -1.10 -7.38
N GLY A 40 -3.60 -1.41 -6.61
CA GLY A 40 -3.96 -0.62 -5.43
C GLY A 40 -2.86 -0.63 -4.37
N LEU A 41 -2.29 -1.81 -4.08
CA LEU A 41 -1.16 -1.95 -3.16
C LEU A 41 0.09 -1.24 -3.67
N ALA A 42 0.45 -1.42 -4.94
CA ALA A 42 1.58 -0.72 -5.55
C ALA A 42 1.44 0.81 -5.43
N ALA A 43 0.23 1.34 -5.68
CA ALA A 43 -0.06 2.76 -5.52
C ALA A 43 0.06 3.21 -4.05
N ALA A 44 -0.41 2.41 -3.08
CA ALA A 44 -0.24 2.70 -1.66
C ALA A 44 1.24 2.70 -1.24
N TYR A 45 2.04 1.73 -1.69
CA TYR A 45 3.49 1.69 -1.44
C TYR A 45 4.19 2.90 -2.04
N ALA A 46 3.85 3.26 -3.28
CA ALA A 46 4.45 4.38 -3.96
C ALA A 46 4.06 5.72 -3.30
N TYR A 47 2.83 5.86 -2.79
CA TYR A 47 2.47 7.00 -1.95
C TYR A 47 3.30 7.09 -0.67
N ARG A 48 3.55 5.97 0.02
CA ARG A 48 4.41 5.95 1.22
C ARG A 48 5.82 6.47 0.91
N ALA A 49 6.36 6.10 -0.26
CA ALA A 49 7.69 6.49 -0.69
C ALA A 49 7.78 7.95 -1.18
N TYR A 50 6.81 8.40 -1.98
CA TYR A 50 6.91 9.66 -2.74
C TYR A 50 5.94 10.76 -2.29
N ARG A 51 4.95 10.44 -1.47
CA ARG A 51 3.90 11.38 -1.01
C ARG A 51 3.12 12.05 -2.15
N ASP A 52 2.94 11.35 -3.26
CA ASP A 52 2.18 11.84 -4.41
C ASP A 52 0.68 11.52 -4.26
N ASP A 53 -0.14 12.56 -4.04
CA ASP A 53 -1.58 12.41 -3.81
C ASP A 53 -2.33 11.69 -4.96
N TYR A 54 -1.80 11.70 -6.20
CA TYR A 54 -2.37 10.91 -7.29
C TYR A 54 -2.28 9.40 -7.01
N LEU A 55 -1.18 8.94 -6.41
CA LEU A 55 -0.99 7.55 -6.04
C LEU A 55 -1.91 7.15 -4.88
N LEU A 56 -2.11 8.04 -3.90
CA LEU A 56 -3.11 7.80 -2.85
C LEU A 56 -4.53 7.72 -3.43
N ALA A 57 -4.91 8.66 -4.30
CA ALA A 57 -6.21 8.65 -4.96
C ALA A 57 -6.42 7.38 -5.80
N THR A 58 -5.37 6.88 -6.43
CA THR A 58 -5.37 5.62 -7.19
C THR A 58 -5.62 4.42 -6.27
N ALA A 59 -4.91 4.33 -5.14
CA ALA A 59 -5.12 3.29 -4.13
C ALA A 59 -6.56 3.29 -3.59
N VAL A 60 -7.11 4.46 -3.28
CA VAL A 60 -8.51 4.64 -2.85
C VAL A 60 -9.50 4.21 -3.94
N THR A 61 -9.23 4.56 -5.20
CA THR A 61 -10.09 4.18 -6.32
C THR A 61 -10.15 2.67 -6.50
N VAL A 62 -9.01 2.00 -6.45
CA VAL A 62 -8.94 0.53 -6.50
C VAL A 62 -9.69 -0.08 -5.32
N TRP A 63 -9.46 0.42 -4.11
CA TRP A 63 -10.14 -0.08 -2.91
C TRP A 63 -11.65 0.02 -3.02
N ASN A 64 -12.18 1.17 -3.47
CA ASN A 64 -13.62 1.37 -3.66
C ASN A 64 -14.21 0.38 -4.68
N ASN A 65 -13.46 0.05 -5.73
CA ASN A 65 -13.88 -0.95 -6.70
C ASN A 65 -13.96 -2.36 -6.11
N MET A 66 -13.02 -2.72 -5.23
CA MET A 66 -13.04 -4.01 -4.52
C MET A 66 -14.14 -4.06 -3.46
N TYR A 67 -14.38 -2.96 -2.75
CA TYR A 67 -15.39 -2.85 -1.69
C TYR A 67 -16.81 -3.16 -2.17
N ARG A 68 -17.09 -3.04 -3.47
CA ARG A 68 -18.37 -3.45 -4.08
C ARG A 68 -18.67 -4.94 -3.93
N TYR A 69 -17.65 -5.77 -3.72
CA TYR A 69 -17.74 -7.23 -3.55
C TYR A 69 -17.49 -7.67 -2.10
N PHE A 70 -17.34 -6.70 -1.19
CA PHE A 70 -17.15 -6.93 0.23
C PHE A 70 -18.47 -7.30 0.90
N VAL A 71 -18.46 -8.36 1.69
CA VAL A 71 -19.63 -8.85 2.43
C VAL A 71 -19.75 -8.10 3.76
N THR A 72 -20.75 -7.23 3.88
CA THR A 72 -21.05 -6.52 5.13
C THR A 72 -21.63 -7.46 6.20
N LYS A 73 -21.77 -6.99 7.43
CA LYS A 73 -22.38 -7.76 8.52
C LYS A 73 -23.83 -8.15 8.20
N GLU A 74 -24.59 -7.23 7.60
CA GLU A 74 -26.00 -7.42 7.24
C GLU A 74 -26.13 -8.46 6.13
N GLN A 75 -25.28 -8.37 5.10
CA GLN A 75 -25.21 -9.32 3.99
C GLN A 75 -24.78 -10.72 4.45
N ALA A 76 -23.82 -10.79 5.39
CA ALA A 76 -23.42 -12.04 6.01
C ALA A 76 -24.57 -12.70 6.78
N ALA A 77 -25.35 -11.90 7.51
CA ALA A 77 -26.50 -12.38 8.27
C ALA A 77 -27.65 -12.84 7.37
N SER A 78 -27.92 -12.13 6.26
CA SER A 78 -28.97 -12.49 5.31
C SER A 78 -28.58 -13.64 4.36
N GLY A 79 -27.28 -13.92 4.21
CA GLY A 79 -26.78 -14.87 3.22
C GLY A 79 -26.95 -14.37 1.78
N THR A 80 -27.00 -13.05 1.58
CA THR A 80 -27.24 -12.44 0.26
C THR A 80 -26.28 -11.28 0.00
N HIS A 81 -25.95 -11.05 -1.26
CA HIS A 81 -25.12 -9.92 -1.69
C HIS A 81 -25.70 -9.30 -2.96
N PRO A 82 -25.80 -7.97 -3.11
CA PRO A 82 -26.53 -7.31 -4.21
C PRO A 82 -25.97 -7.61 -5.60
N LEU A 83 -24.68 -7.98 -5.70
CA LEU A 83 -24.04 -8.36 -6.97
C LEU A 83 -24.02 -9.86 -7.23
N LYS A 84 -24.62 -10.67 -6.36
CA LYS A 84 -24.71 -12.13 -6.50
C LYS A 84 -26.17 -12.51 -6.67
N ASN A 85 -26.45 -13.40 -7.62
CA ASN A 85 -27.82 -13.86 -7.90
C ASN A 85 -28.17 -15.16 -7.18
N VAL A 86 -27.26 -15.66 -6.34
CA VAL A 86 -27.44 -16.82 -5.46
C VAL A 86 -27.29 -16.40 -4.01
N THR A 87 -27.92 -17.15 -3.12
CA THR A 87 -27.67 -17.05 -1.67
C THR A 87 -26.42 -17.84 -1.31
N PHE A 88 -25.74 -17.45 -0.23
CA PHE A 88 -24.65 -18.22 0.37
C PHE A 88 -24.99 -18.58 1.82
N ASN A 89 -24.30 -19.58 2.35
CA ASN A 89 -24.56 -20.10 3.68
C ASN A 89 -24.07 -19.11 4.75
N SER A 90 -25.00 -18.47 5.48
CA SER A 90 -24.68 -17.54 6.55
C SER A 90 -24.00 -18.20 7.78
N ALA A 91 -23.98 -19.53 7.84
CA ALA A 91 -23.47 -20.32 8.96
C ALA A 91 -22.05 -20.89 8.75
N CYS A 92 -21.23 -20.31 7.86
CA CYS A 92 -19.80 -20.67 7.81
C CYS A 92 -19.09 -20.35 9.14
N LYS A 93 -17.97 -21.03 9.39
CA LYS A 93 -17.24 -20.96 10.66
C LYS A 93 -16.80 -19.51 10.95
N GLY A 94 -17.42 -18.88 11.94
CA GLY A 94 -17.13 -17.49 12.31
C GLY A 94 -17.83 -16.43 11.45
N GLY A 95 -18.76 -16.84 10.57
CA GLY A 95 -19.53 -15.96 9.70
C GLY A 95 -18.79 -15.50 8.44
N ASN A 96 -19.52 -14.80 7.57
CA ASN A 96 -19.02 -14.35 6.26
C ASN A 96 -18.70 -12.86 6.19
N ALA A 97 -18.94 -12.10 7.27
CA ALA A 97 -18.69 -10.66 7.27
C ALA A 97 -17.19 -10.40 7.13
N GLY A 98 -16.79 -9.59 6.16
CA GLY A 98 -15.39 -9.38 5.81
C GLY A 98 -14.89 -10.16 4.60
N ALA A 99 -15.69 -11.08 4.07
CA ALA A 99 -15.35 -11.76 2.82
C ALA A 99 -15.31 -10.78 1.63
N VAL A 100 -14.52 -11.10 0.61
CA VAL A 100 -14.50 -10.38 -0.68
C VAL A 100 -14.55 -11.42 -1.79
N PHE A 101 -15.60 -11.40 -2.61
CA PHE A 101 -15.75 -12.39 -3.69
C PHE A 101 -14.63 -12.28 -4.73
N TYR A 102 -14.14 -13.44 -5.17
CA TYR A 102 -13.04 -13.55 -6.13
C TYR A 102 -13.49 -13.12 -7.53
N ILE A 103 -14.47 -13.83 -8.11
CA ILE A 103 -14.95 -13.55 -9.46
C ILE A 103 -16.06 -12.49 -9.42
N SER A 104 -15.75 -11.30 -9.91
CA SER A 104 -16.67 -10.16 -9.93
C SER A 104 -17.81 -10.32 -10.95
N ASP A 105 -17.51 -10.94 -12.08
CA ASP A 105 -18.36 -10.92 -13.27
C ASP A 105 -19.18 -12.23 -13.44
N ASN A 106 -19.11 -13.11 -12.44
CA ASN A 106 -19.87 -14.37 -12.37
C ASN A 106 -20.83 -14.31 -11.17
N PRO A 107 -22.10 -13.88 -11.35
CA PRO A 107 -23.04 -13.69 -10.24
C PRO A 107 -23.37 -14.94 -9.41
N PRO A 108 -23.39 -16.17 -9.97
CA PRO A 108 -23.53 -17.41 -9.20
C PRO A 108 -22.31 -17.80 -8.36
N ASP A 109 -21.15 -17.24 -8.66
CA ASP A 109 -19.91 -17.60 -7.99
C ASP A 109 -19.86 -16.99 -6.58
N THR A 110 -19.65 -17.83 -5.57
CA THR A 110 -19.54 -17.41 -4.16
C THR A 110 -18.18 -17.74 -3.57
N GLU A 111 -17.18 -17.96 -4.42
CA GLU A 111 -15.81 -18.21 -4.01
C GLU A 111 -15.15 -16.94 -3.48
N VAL A 112 -14.41 -17.13 -2.40
CA VAL A 112 -13.58 -16.13 -1.75
C VAL A 112 -12.19 -16.74 -1.64
N ASN A 113 -11.24 -16.20 -2.38
CA ASN A 113 -9.86 -16.64 -2.30
C ASN A 113 -9.01 -15.71 -1.42
N GLY A 114 -8.00 -16.29 -0.78
CA GLY A 114 -7.03 -15.63 0.08
C GLY A 114 -6.34 -14.50 -0.65
N ALA A 115 -6.04 -14.69 -1.94
CA ALA A 115 -5.40 -13.70 -2.78
C ALA A 115 -6.18 -12.38 -2.78
N THR A 116 -7.51 -12.45 -2.91
CA THR A 116 -8.38 -11.28 -2.97
C THR A 116 -8.64 -10.70 -1.59
N VAL A 117 -9.10 -11.52 -0.64
CA VAL A 117 -9.52 -11.01 0.67
C VAL A 117 -8.32 -10.56 1.52
N CYS A 118 -7.18 -11.24 1.44
CA CYS A 118 -5.98 -10.82 2.17
C CYS A 118 -5.41 -9.53 1.57
N ALA A 119 -5.28 -9.42 0.25
CA ALA A 119 -4.80 -8.18 -0.37
C ALA A 119 -5.75 -6.99 -0.13
N PHE A 120 -7.07 -7.23 -0.15
CA PHE A 120 -8.05 -6.22 0.25
C PHE A 120 -7.86 -5.76 1.70
N MET A 121 -7.61 -6.71 2.61
CA MET A 121 -7.30 -6.42 4.01
C MET A 121 -6.02 -5.58 4.15
N VAL A 122 -4.94 -5.94 3.44
CA VAL A 122 -3.68 -5.17 3.42
C VAL A 122 -3.91 -3.74 2.90
N LEU A 123 -4.62 -3.59 1.78
CA LEU A 123 -4.91 -2.28 1.21
C LEU A 123 -5.76 -1.44 2.16
N SER A 124 -6.73 -2.04 2.83
CA SER A 124 -7.52 -1.40 3.88
C SER A 124 -6.63 -0.93 5.05
N ALA A 125 -5.67 -1.75 5.49
CA ALA A 125 -4.75 -1.38 6.57
C ALA A 125 -3.81 -0.23 6.18
N HIS A 126 -3.26 -0.23 4.95
CA HIS A 126 -2.50 0.91 4.43
C HIS A 126 -3.35 2.18 4.36
N LEU A 127 -4.55 2.10 3.78
CA LEU A 127 -5.41 3.28 3.68
C LEU A 127 -5.86 3.80 5.05
N LEU A 128 -6.07 2.91 6.03
CA LEU A 128 -6.26 3.30 7.42
C LEU A 128 -5.05 4.08 7.95
N GLU A 129 -3.83 3.55 7.80
CA GLU A 129 -2.61 4.21 8.26
C GLU A 129 -2.44 5.61 7.62
N LEU A 130 -2.69 5.68 6.31
CA LEU A 130 -2.44 6.88 5.51
C LEU A 130 -3.51 7.97 5.70
N THR A 131 -4.74 7.61 6.07
CA THR A 131 -5.87 8.54 6.11
C THR A 131 -6.57 8.65 7.46
N SER A 132 -6.27 7.74 8.39
CA SER A 132 -6.97 7.60 9.68
C SER A 132 -8.50 7.40 9.54
N ASN A 133 -8.99 7.00 8.37
CA ASN A 133 -10.43 6.84 8.12
C ASN A 133 -10.94 5.50 8.69
N SER A 134 -11.97 5.58 9.54
CA SER A 134 -12.56 4.42 10.21
C SER A 134 -13.19 3.41 9.26
N THR A 135 -13.64 3.81 8.06
CA THR A 135 -14.19 2.87 7.08
C THR A 135 -13.16 1.81 6.69
N TYR A 136 -11.91 2.23 6.48
CA TYR A 136 -10.81 1.30 6.18
C TYR A 136 -10.46 0.42 7.39
N ARG A 137 -10.54 0.97 8.60
CA ARG A 137 -10.36 0.19 9.84
C ARG A 137 -11.40 -0.91 9.97
N ASP A 138 -12.67 -0.58 9.78
CA ASP A 138 -13.77 -1.51 9.99
C ASP A 138 -13.74 -2.61 8.90
N ALA A 139 -13.38 -2.26 7.66
CA ALA A 139 -13.18 -3.23 6.58
C ALA A 139 -11.97 -4.15 6.83
N ALA A 140 -10.84 -3.61 7.31
CA ALA A 140 -9.65 -4.39 7.67
C ALA A 140 -9.95 -5.36 8.82
N ASP A 141 -10.64 -4.91 9.87
CA ASP A 141 -11.01 -5.74 11.03
C ASP A 141 -11.93 -6.90 10.63
N LEU A 142 -12.97 -6.62 9.86
CA LEU A 142 -13.90 -7.66 9.40
C LEU A 142 -13.19 -8.67 8.51
N SER A 143 -12.37 -8.21 7.57
CA SER A 143 -11.60 -9.10 6.68
C SER A 143 -10.62 -9.96 7.49
N ALA A 144 -9.92 -9.39 8.47
CA ALA A 144 -8.99 -10.11 9.33
C ALA A 144 -9.69 -11.22 10.14
N ASN A 145 -10.87 -10.91 10.71
CA ASN A 145 -11.69 -11.89 11.42
C ASN A 145 -12.20 -13.00 10.48
N PHE A 146 -12.65 -12.64 9.28
CA PHE A 146 -13.06 -13.63 8.27
C PHE A 146 -11.92 -14.58 7.90
N ILE A 147 -10.74 -14.04 7.57
CA ILE A 147 -9.55 -14.82 7.19
C ILE A 147 -9.15 -15.75 8.34
N LYS A 148 -9.08 -15.24 9.57
CA LYS A 148 -8.74 -16.02 10.77
C LYS A 148 -9.73 -17.15 11.03
N ALA A 149 -11.03 -16.92 10.84
CA ALA A 149 -12.05 -17.90 11.16
C ALA A 149 -12.22 -18.97 10.07
N ASN A 150 -12.17 -18.55 8.80
CA ASN A 150 -12.54 -19.38 7.66
C ASN A 150 -11.33 -19.90 6.87
N LEU A 151 -10.26 -19.12 6.70
CA LEU A 151 -9.12 -19.49 5.83
C LEU A 151 -7.90 -19.98 6.60
N PHE A 152 -7.67 -19.50 7.82
CA PHE A 152 -6.53 -19.93 8.63
C PHE A 152 -6.77 -21.32 9.24
N ASN A 153 -5.89 -22.27 8.95
CA ASN A 153 -6.01 -23.66 9.41
C ASN A 153 -5.21 -23.98 10.68
N GLY A 154 -4.62 -22.97 11.33
CA GLY A 154 -3.74 -23.14 12.49
C GLY A 154 -2.26 -23.13 12.13
N ALA A 155 -1.90 -23.35 10.87
CA ALA A 155 -0.53 -23.26 10.37
C ALA A 155 -0.38 -22.16 9.31
N ILE A 156 -1.29 -22.14 8.33
CA ILE A 156 -1.24 -21.29 7.15
C ILE A 156 -2.63 -20.73 6.79
N VAL A 157 -2.65 -19.73 5.91
CA VAL A 157 -3.87 -19.26 5.25
C VAL A 157 -4.13 -20.11 4.00
N ASN A 158 -5.23 -20.85 4.00
CA ASN A 158 -5.67 -21.64 2.84
C ASN A 158 -6.07 -20.74 1.66
N ASP A 159 -6.18 -21.36 0.49
CA ASP A 159 -6.45 -20.63 -0.74
C ASP A 159 -7.90 -20.15 -0.88
N THR A 160 -8.86 -21.04 -1.09
CA THR A 160 -10.22 -20.61 -1.45
C THR A 160 -11.26 -21.25 -0.53
N ILE A 161 -12.32 -20.50 -0.22
CA ILE A 161 -13.54 -21.03 0.38
C ILE A 161 -14.74 -20.70 -0.52
N SER A 162 -15.62 -21.68 -0.72
CA SER A 162 -16.95 -21.43 -1.30
C SER A 162 -17.93 -21.09 -0.18
N LEU A 163 -18.51 -19.89 -0.18
CA LEU A 163 -19.47 -19.49 0.85
C LEU A 163 -20.81 -20.26 0.76
N ASN A 164 -21.13 -20.88 -0.38
CA ASN A 164 -22.32 -21.71 -0.51
C ASN A 164 -22.22 -23.00 0.32
N GLY A 165 -21.06 -23.66 0.30
CA GLY A 165 -20.82 -24.93 1.00
C GLY A 165 -19.95 -24.83 2.25
N CYS A 166 -19.37 -23.65 2.51
CA CYS A 166 -18.28 -23.45 3.49
C CYS A 166 -17.10 -24.42 3.28
N ALA A 167 -16.88 -24.84 2.03
CA ALA A 167 -15.88 -25.83 1.66
C ALA A 167 -14.58 -25.13 1.27
N LEU A 168 -13.47 -25.55 1.88
CA LEU A 168 -12.14 -25.06 1.59
C LEU A 168 -11.47 -25.85 0.47
N THR A 169 -10.76 -25.16 -0.41
CA THR A 169 -9.72 -25.74 -1.24
C THR A 169 -8.38 -25.55 -0.52
N THR A 170 -7.58 -26.61 -0.46
CA THR A 170 -6.33 -26.62 0.32
C THR A 170 -5.11 -26.43 -0.57
N GLN A 171 -5.19 -25.52 -1.55
CA GLN A 171 -4.01 -25.17 -2.31
C GLN A 171 -3.00 -24.46 -1.38
N ILE A 172 -1.78 -24.97 -1.38
CA ILE A 172 -0.69 -24.46 -0.56
C ILE A 172 0.04 -23.41 -1.38
N VAL A 173 -0.11 -22.14 -0.98
CA VAL A 173 0.57 -20.99 -1.60
C VAL A 173 0.99 -20.01 -0.51
N THR A 174 2.22 -19.50 -0.59
CA THR A 174 2.78 -18.63 0.47
C THR A 174 2.14 -17.25 0.50
N TYR A 175 1.79 -16.70 -0.66
CA TYR A 175 1.38 -15.30 -0.79
C TYR A 175 0.09 -14.96 -0.04
N ASN A 176 -0.82 -15.93 0.19
CA ASN A 176 -2.00 -15.73 1.03
C ASN A 176 -1.61 -15.41 2.47
N SER A 177 -0.67 -16.19 3.02
CA SER A 177 -0.12 -15.92 4.35
C SER A 177 0.71 -14.63 4.36
N GLY A 178 1.42 -14.35 3.27
CA GLY A 178 2.20 -13.11 3.09
C GLY A 178 1.38 -11.84 3.22
N PHE A 179 0.32 -11.74 2.42
CA PHE A 179 -0.62 -10.62 2.52
C PHE A 179 -1.23 -10.53 3.92
N PHE A 180 -1.68 -11.64 4.49
CA PHE A 180 -2.33 -11.56 5.81
C PHE A 180 -1.36 -11.08 6.90
N ILE A 181 -0.10 -11.54 6.88
CA ILE A 181 0.96 -11.07 7.79
C ILE A 181 1.20 -9.56 7.59
N GLU A 182 1.34 -9.09 6.34
CA GLU A 182 1.56 -7.68 6.04
C GLU A 182 0.42 -6.81 6.59
N GLY A 183 -0.82 -7.16 6.24
CA GLY A 183 -1.99 -6.41 6.65
C GLY A 183 -2.17 -6.40 8.17
N LEU A 184 -1.96 -7.52 8.85
CA LEU A 184 -2.02 -7.59 10.31
C LEU A 184 -0.92 -6.78 10.98
N ALA A 185 0.31 -6.79 10.44
CA ALA A 185 1.41 -5.99 10.98
C ALA A 185 1.06 -4.50 10.98
N ILE A 186 0.48 -4.01 9.89
CA ILE A 186 0.04 -2.62 9.76
C ILE A 186 -1.16 -2.36 10.68
N TYR A 187 -2.20 -3.19 10.57
CA TYR A 187 -3.45 -3.00 11.29
C TYR A 187 -3.25 -3.03 12.81
N ALA A 188 -2.54 -4.02 13.34
CA ALA A 188 -2.27 -4.14 14.76
C ALA A 188 -1.42 -2.97 15.28
N ASN A 189 -0.43 -2.53 14.49
CA ASN A 189 0.40 -1.38 14.85
C ASN A 189 -0.40 -0.06 14.87
N VAL A 190 -1.25 0.20 13.88
CA VAL A 190 -2.04 1.44 13.84
C VAL A 190 -3.12 1.46 14.92
N THR A 191 -3.76 0.32 15.18
CA THR A 191 -4.85 0.22 16.17
C THR A 191 -4.37 -0.05 17.59
N GLN A 192 -3.10 -0.38 17.78
CA GLN A 192 -2.52 -0.79 19.07
C GLN A 192 -3.26 -2.00 19.69
N ASN A 193 -3.75 -2.92 18.83
CA ASN A 193 -4.51 -4.08 19.27
C ASN A 193 -3.57 -5.26 19.60
N SER A 194 -3.38 -5.51 20.89
CA SER A 194 -2.49 -6.56 21.42
C SER A 194 -2.92 -7.99 21.06
N ASP A 195 -4.22 -8.23 20.86
CA ASP A 195 -4.72 -9.55 20.48
C ASP A 195 -4.32 -9.88 19.04
N TRP A 196 -4.40 -8.88 18.15
CA TRP A 196 -3.91 -9.01 16.78
C TRP A 196 -2.39 -9.12 16.71
N THR A 197 -1.64 -8.39 17.55
CA THR A 197 -0.19 -8.57 17.67
C THR A 197 0.17 -10.00 18.12
N SER A 198 -0.51 -10.53 19.13
CA SER A 198 -0.27 -11.89 19.63
C SER A 198 -0.60 -12.95 18.57
N PHE A 199 -1.71 -12.76 17.87
CA PHE A 199 -2.10 -13.64 16.76
C PHE A 199 -1.10 -13.58 15.59
N LEU A 200 -0.63 -12.39 15.22
CA LEU A 200 0.40 -12.19 14.19
C LEU A 200 1.69 -12.93 14.52
N ASN A 201 2.17 -12.82 15.76
CA ASN A 201 3.39 -13.52 16.19
C ASN A 201 3.25 -15.04 16.06
N ASN A 202 2.09 -15.58 16.45
CA ASN A 202 1.81 -17.00 16.28
C ASN A 202 1.74 -17.40 14.79
N LEU A 203 1.03 -16.61 13.97
CA LEU A 203 0.95 -16.84 12.52
C LEU A 203 2.33 -16.87 11.85
N ILE A 204 3.21 -15.94 12.20
CA ILE A 204 4.59 -15.90 11.70
C ILE A 204 5.35 -17.17 12.12
N ALA A 205 5.28 -17.53 13.40
CA ALA A 205 5.96 -18.69 13.93
C ALA A 205 5.52 -20.01 13.28
N THR A 206 4.23 -20.15 12.96
CA THR A 206 3.69 -21.35 12.31
C THR A 206 3.96 -21.38 10.81
N THR A 207 3.84 -20.23 10.11
CA THR A 207 4.02 -20.16 8.65
C THR A 207 5.48 -20.35 8.24
N ILE A 208 6.44 -19.80 8.99
CA ILE A 208 7.88 -19.98 8.71
C ILE A 208 8.28 -21.45 8.80
N LYS A 209 7.69 -22.19 9.75
CA LYS A 209 7.99 -23.61 9.98
C LYS A 209 7.16 -24.56 9.13
N PHE A 210 6.31 -24.05 8.24
CA PHE A 210 5.40 -24.89 7.49
C PHE A 210 6.14 -25.68 6.41
N SER A 211 6.20 -27.00 6.59
CA SER A 211 6.96 -27.91 5.72
C SER A 211 6.44 -27.98 4.28
N GLY A 212 5.25 -27.45 4.00
CA GLY A 212 4.73 -27.39 2.63
C GLY A 212 5.46 -26.38 1.73
N TRP A 213 6.19 -25.41 2.30
CA TRP A 213 7.01 -24.48 1.53
C TRP A 213 8.37 -24.16 2.16
N THR A 214 8.75 -24.75 3.29
CA THR A 214 10.08 -24.58 3.90
C THR A 214 10.73 -25.93 4.13
N SER A 215 11.96 -26.09 3.63
CA SER A 215 12.75 -27.32 3.82
C SER A 215 13.24 -27.47 5.26
N GLY A 216 13.82 -28.63 5.57
CA GLY A 216 14.52 -28.83 6.86
C GLY A 216 15.71 -27.91 7.07
N GLU A 217 16.28 -27.35 6.00
CA GLU A 217 17.36 -26.36 6.04
C GLU A 217 16.83 -24.91 6.18
N GLY A 218 15.50 -24.74 6.27
CA GLY A 218 14.88 -23.43 6.35
C GLY A 218 14.75 -22.72 5.00
N ILE A 219 15.14 -23.33 3.88
CA ILE A 219 15.05 -22.74 2.54
C ILE A 219 13.63 -22.89 1.99
N MET A 220 13.11 -21.86 1.35
CA MET A 220 11.79 -21.93 0.73
C MET A 220 11.78 -22.87 -0.49
N VAL A 221 10.90 -23.86 -0.46
CA VAL A 221 10.77 -24.93 -1.48
C VAL A 221 9.45 -24.87 -2.25
N GLU A 222 8.65 -23.82 -2.07
CA GLU A 222 7.49 -23.60 -2.94
C GLU A 222 7.95 -23.62 -4.40
N ASP A 223 7.31 -24.45 -5.23
CA ASP A 223 7.68 -24.72 -6.63
C ASP A 223 9.05 -25.38 -6.88
N ALA A 224 9.70 -25.99 -5.87
CA ALA A 224 10.98 -26.68 -6.01
C ALA A 224 10.89 -28.04 -6.74
N ASN A 225 9.68 -28.62 -6.87
CA ASN A 225 9.46 -29.97 -7.42
C ASN A 225 9.53 -30.07 -8.96
N GLY A 226 10.51 -29.42 -9.60
CA GLY A 226 10.82 -29.79 -10.99
C GLY A 226 11.73 -28.83 -11.76
N PRO A 227 13.03 -29.15 -11.92
CA PRO A 227 13.90 -28.48 -12.90
C PRO A 227 13.51 -28.80 -14.37
N ASN A 228 12.67 -29.81 -14.62
CA ASN A 228 12.41 -30.35 -15.95
C ASN A 228 10.96 -30.16 -16.47
N ASN A 229 10.12 -29.30 -15.89
CA ASN A 229 8.78 -29.13 -16.50
C ASN A 229 8.09 -27.77 -16.46
N LEU A 230 8.62 -26.70 -15.84
CA LEU A 230 7.88 -25.42 -15.78
C LEU A 230 8.79 -24.17 -15.65
N ALA A 231 9.96 -24.16 -16.29
CA ALA A 231 10.79 -22.94 -16.33
C ALA A 231 10.17 -21.80 -17.18
N ASP A 232 9.21 -22.10 -18.06
CA ASP A 232 8.78 -21.16 -19.13
C ASP A 232 7.32 -20.75 -19.19
N THR A 233 6.35 -21.47 -18.64
CA THR A 233 4.94 -21.25 -19.02
C THR A 233 4.03 -20.64 -17.96
N ASN A 234 4.41 -20.62 -16.67
CA ASN A 234 3.65 -19.89 -15.65
C ASN A 234 4.54 -19.31 -14.54
N GLY A 235 5.43 -18.41 -14.93
CA GLY A 235 6.38 -17.76 -14.03
C GLY A 235 5.74 -16.86 -12.98
N PHE A 236 4.50 -16.40 -13.20
CA PHE A 236 3.82 -15.48 -12.30
C PHE A 236 3.64 -16.08 -10.90
N THR A 237 3.07 -17.30 -10.80
CA THR A 237 2.86 -17.97 -9.50
C THR A 237 4.15 -18.13 -8.72
N ARG A 238 5.26 -18.41 -9.42
CA ARG A 238 6.58 -18.59 -8.80
C ARG A 238 7.16 -17.32 -8.20
N ALA A 239 6.79 -16.15 -8.75
CA ALA A 239 7.21 -14.86 -8.22
C ALA A 239 6.40 -14.45 -6.96
N LEU A 240 5.21 -15.02 -6.75
CA LEU A 240 4.33 -14.63 -5.66
C LEU A 240 4.90 -14.93 -4.27
N LYS A 241 5.87 -15.85 -4.16
CA LYS A 241 6.61 -16.07 -2.89
C LYS A 241 7.32 -14.83 -2.35
N GLY A 242 7.64 -13.87 -3.23
CA GLY A 242 8.16 -12.56 -2.82
C GLY A 242 7.18 -11.79 -1.92
N ILE A 243 5.87 -11.94 -2.11
CA ILE A 243 4.82 -11.32 -1.26
C ILE A 243 4.93 -11.85 0.18
N TYR A 244 5.26 -13.13 0.37
CA TYR A 244 5.47 -13.68 1.70
C TYR A 244 6.66 -13.04 2.40
N ILE A 245 7.79 -12.89 1.70
CA ILE A 245 8.97 -12.21 2.22
C ILE A 245 8.67 -10.74 2.54
N ARG A 246 7.91 -10.06 1.68
CA ARG A 246 7.49 -8.68 1.91
C ARG A 246 6.62 -8.53 3.15
N GLY A 247 5.65 -9.43 3.35
CA GLY A 247 4.82 -9.44 4.55
C GLY A 247 5.63 -9.68 5.81
N LEU A 248 6.55 -10.64 5.79
CA LEU A 248 7.49 -10.87 6.89
C LEU A 248 8.35 -9.62 7.17
N TYR A 249 8.89 -9.00 6.14
CA TYR A 249 9.70 -7.78 6.29
C TYR A 249 8.90 -6.61 6.87
N GLU A 250 7.67 -6.36 6.40
CA GLU A 250 6.79 -5.34 6.99
C GLU A 250 6.50 -5.64 8.48
N ALA A 251 6.26 -6.91 8.84
CA ALA A 251 6.10 -7.31 10.24
C ALA A 251 7.38 -7.06 11.07
N TRP A 252 8.56 -7.36 10.52
CA TRP A 252 9.84 -7.09 11.17
C TRP A 252 10.06 -5.58 11.39
N THR A 253 9.76 -4.72 10.40
CA THR A 253 9.94 -3.27 10.54
C THR A 253 9.09 -2.63 11.64
N ARG A 254 7.99 -3.30 12.01
CA ARG A 254 7.04 -2.87 13.05
C ARG A 254 7.24 -3.60 14.37
N SER A 255 8.09 -4.62 14.39
CA SER A 255 8.39 -5.39 15.59
C SER A 255 9.39 -4.64 16.47
N GLN A 256 9.32 -4.87 17.78
CA GLN A 256 10.37 -4.41 18.67
C GLN A 256 11.68 -5.09 18.30
N ARG A 257 12.74 -4.31 18.06
CA ARG A 257 14.08 -4.83 17.76
C ARG A 257 14.55 -5.76 18.88
N GLY A 258 15.11 -6.91 18.50
CA GLY A 258 15.58 -7.94 19.44
C GLY A 258 14.48 -8.82 20.04
N SER A 259 13.19 -8.59 19.73
CA SER A 259 12.12 -9.51 20.10
C SER A 259 12.27 -10.85 19.37
N ASP A 260 11.74 -11.93 19.96
CA ASP A 260 11.81 -13.28 19.39
C ASP A 260 11.24 -13.34 17.96
N VAL A 261 10.14 -12.62 17.70
CA VAL A 261 9.53 -12.57 16.35
C VAL A 261 10.41 -11.82 15.36
N ALA A 262 11.04 -10.70 15.76
CA ALA A 262 11.96 -9.97 14.90
C ALA A 262 13.20 -10.82 14.58
N ASN A 263 13.78 -11.48 15.59
CA ASN A 263 14.94 -12.35 15.41
C ASN A 263 14.60 -13.57 14.52
N LEU A 264 13.40 -14.15 14.70
CA LEU A 264 12.94 -15.27 13.86
C LEU A 264 12.78 -14.85 12.40
N ILE A 265 12.14 -13.71 12.12
CA ILE A 265 11.98 -13.20 10.75
C ILE A 265 13.34 -12.91 10.13
N GLU A 266 14.22 -12.22 10.85
CA GLU A 266 15.57 -11.88 10.38
C GLU A 266 16.39 -13.12 10.06
N ALA A 267 16.39 -14.13 10.94
CA ALA A 267 17.05 -15.40 10.70
C ALA A 267 16.49 -16.09 9.44
N TYR A 268 15.16 -16.15 9.28
CA TYR A 268 14.53 -16.78 8.13
C TYR A 268 14.87 -16.07 6.81
N ILE A 269 14.80 -14.74 6.78
CA ILE A 269 15.14 -13.94 5.59
C ILE A 269 16.62 -14.06 5.24
N ASN A 270 17.52 -14.10 6.23
CA ASN A 270 18.94 -14.33 6.00
C ASN A 270 19.23 -15.70 5.36
N VAL A 271 18.50 -16.75 5.76
CA VAL A 271 18.58 -18.06 5.09
C VAL A 271 18.18 -17.95 3.61
N GLN A 272 17.07 -17.26 3.31
CA GLN A 272 16.62 -17.08 1.92
C GLN A 272 17.63 -16.25 1.11
N TYR A 273 18.18 -15.22 1.73
CA TYR A 273 19.17 -14.34 1.13
C TYR A 273 20.42 -15.13 0.71
N ASN A 274 20.97 -15.94 1.62
CA ASN A 274 22.15 -16.76 1.34
C ASN A 274 21.85 -17.85 0.30
N ALA A 275 20.70 -18.54 0.42
CA ALA A 275 20.30 -19.54 -0.58
C ALA A 275 20.17 -18.93 -1.98
N LEU A 276 19.62 -17.71 -2.09
CA LEU A 276 19.54 -16.98 -3.35
C LEU A 276 20.90 -16.71 -3.96
N LEU A 277 21.86 -16.22 -3.17
CA LEU A 277 23.20 -15.90 -3.66
C LEU A 277 24.00 -17.17 -3.99
N ASP A 278 24.00 -18.15 -3.10
CA ASP A 278 24.92 -19.29 -3.17
C ASP A 278 24.41 -20.43 -4.06
N LEU A 279 23.10 -20.65 -4.10
CA LEU A 279 22.51 -21.83 -4.75
C LEU A 279 21.70 -21.49 -6.00
N ALA A 280 21.07 -20.31 -6.01
CA ALA A 280 20.08 -19.93 -7.01
C ALA A 280 20.48 -18.73 -7.87
N SER A 281 21.73 -18.24 -7.78
CA SER A 281 22.24 -17.16 -8.63
C SER A 281 23.29 -17.65 -9.62
N LYS A 282 23.25 -17.08 -10.83
CA LYS A 282 24.31 -17.20 -11.84
C LYS A 282 24.86 -15.81 -12.12
N ASP A 283 26.18 -15.70 -12.10
CA ASP A 283 26.93 -14.47 -12.35
C ASP A 283 26.55 -13.29 -11.41
N SER A 284 25.90 -13.57 -10.26
CA SER A 284 25.39 -12.60 -9.28
C SER A 284 24.20 -11.72 -9.71
N TYR A 285 23.67 -11.89 -10.91
CA TYR A 285 22.52 -11.10 -11.41
C TYR A 285 21.40 -11.94 -12.05
N ASN A 286 21.62 -13.24 -12.26
CA ASN A 286 20.58 -14.14 -12.78
C ASN A 286 20.05 -15.04 -11.67
N PHE A 287 18.86 -14.73 -11.14
CA PHE A 287 18.25 -15.48 -10.06
C PHE A 287 17.23 -16.51 -10.55
N SER A 288 17.25 -17.70 -9.96
CA SER A 288 16.25 -18.74 -10.12
C SER A 288 15.06 -18.48 -9.22
N SER A 289 13.88 -18.94 -9.65
CA SER A 289 12.70 -19.02 -8.77
C SER A 289 12.76 -20.21 -7.80
N SER A 290 13.67 -21.17 -8.03
CA SER A 290 14.00 -22.27 -7.13
C SER A 290 15.20 -21.87 -6.27
N TRP A 291 14.94 -21.45 -5.03
CA TRP A 291 15.98 -21.00 -4.09
C TRP A 291 16.89 -22.11 -3.54
N PRO A 292 16.47 -23.39 -3.46
CA PRO A 292 17.38 -24.51 -3.23
C PRO A 292 18.37 -24.74 -4.40
N GLY A 293 18.22 -23.98 -5.49
CA GLY A 293 18.98 -24.14 -6.72
C GLY A 293 18.34 -25.12 -7.71
N PRO A 294 19.06 -25.43 -8.80
CA PRO A 294 20.32 -24.79 -9.20
C PRO A 294 20.09 -23.35 -9.71
N ALA A 295 21.19 -22.64 -9.90
CA ALA A 295 21.22 -21.36 -10.60
C ALA A 295 20.62 -21.49 -12.02
N PRO A 296 19.98 -20.43 -12.55
CA PRO A 296 19.30 -20.51 -13.83
C PRO A 296 20.31 -20.50 -14.99
N SER A 297 20.02 -21.23 -16.07
CA SER A 297 20.88 -21.26 -17.26
C SER A 297 20.81 -19.98 -18.10
N ARG A 298 19.70 -19.24 -17.99
CA ARG A 298 19.39 -17.97 -18.66
C ARG A 298 18.68 -17.00 -17.71
N LEU A 299 18.49 -15.75 -18.12
CA LEU A 299 17.68 -14.79 -17.39
C LEU A 299 16.22 -15.27 -17.27
N LEU A 300 15.69 -15.32 -16.04
CA LEU A 300 14.30 -15.66 -15.75
C LEU A 300 13.61 -14.46 -15.09
N PRO A 301 12.75 -13.70 -15.79
CA PRO A 301 12.11 -12.50 -15.24
C PRO A 301 11.42 -12.73 -13.89
N TRP A 302 10.71 -13.84 -13.74
CA TRP A 302 10.05 -14.24 -12.50
C TRP A 302 11.02 -14.59 -11.37
N GLY A 303 12.18 -15.17 -11.68
CA GLY A 303 13.24 -15.39 -10.69
C GLY A 303 13.81 -14.07 -10.16
N GLN A 304 13.92 -13.06 -11.04
CA GLN A 304 14.34 -11.71 -10.65
C GLN A 304 13.32 -11.05 -9.71
N VAL A 305 12.05 -11.10 -10.07
CA VAL A 305 10.97 -10.52 -9.25
C VAL A 305 10.89 -11.23 -7.88
N ALA A 306 11.02 -12.55 -7.84
CA ALA A 306 11.05 -13.31 -6.58
C ALA A 306 12.25 -12.93 -5.69
N ALA A 307 13.43 -12.73 -6.29
CA ALA A 307 14.64 -12.37 -5.56
C ALA A 307 14.59 -10.95 -5.00
N LEU A 308 13.92 -10.02 -5.69
CA LEU A 308 13.87 -8.60 -5.33
C LEU A 308 13.37 -8.37 -3.89
N ASP A 309 12.30 -9.06 -3.47
CA ASP A 309 11.74 -8.90 -2.12
C ASP A 309 12.73 -9.39 -1.04
N VAL A 310 13.48 -10.47 -1.29
CA VAL A 310 14.52 -10.97 -0.36
C VAL A 310 15.71 -10.03 -0.28
N LEU A 311 16.22 -9.57 -1.43
CA LEU A 311 17.37 -8.67 -1.48
C LEU A 311 17.05 -7.33 -0.80
N ASN A 312 15.86 -6.78 -1.05
CA ASN A 312 15.41 -5.54 -0.41
C ASN A 312 15.26 -5.70 1.10
N ALA A 313 14.68 -6.82 1.57
CA ALA A 313 14.55 -7.10 2.99
C ALA A 313 15.93 -7.22 3.68
N GLY A 314 16.86 -7.96 3.08
CA GLY A 314 18.23 -8.11 3.60
C GLY A 314 18.97 -6.78 3.73
N ILE A 315 18.87 -5.91 2.72
CA ILE A 315 19.46 -4.56 2.76
C ILE A 315 18.83 -3.71 3.87
N GLY A 316 17.50 -3.72 3.98
CA GLY A 316 16.78 -2.97 5.00
C GLY A 316 17.14 -3.39 6.42
N MET A 317 17.27 -4.70 6.67
CA MET A 317 17.69 -5.26 7.95
C MET A 317 19.12 -4.86 8.34
N ALA A 318 20.05 -4.90 7.39
CA ALA A 318 21.43 -4.56 7.66
C ALA A 318 21.63 -3.07 7.99
N GLN A 319 20.96 -2.18 7.28
CA GLN A 319 20.99 -0.74 7.57
C GLN A 319 20.47 -0.42 8.98
N ALA A 320 19.42 -1.12 9.42
CA ALA A 320 18.91 -0.96 10.78
C ALA A 320 19.91 -1.42 11.85
N SER A 321 20.71 -2.45 11.56
CA SER A 321 21.74 -2.96 12.47
C SER A 321 22.92 -2.01 12.63
N GLU A 322 23.35 -1.36 11.54
CA GLU A 322 24.42 -0.34 11.60
C GLU A 322 24.04 0.87 12.45
N SER A 323 22.76 1.28 12.41
CA SER A 323 22.26 2.42 13.19
C SER A 323 22.40 2.25 14.71
N LEU A 324 22.46 1.01 15.21
CA LEU A 324 22.64 0.70 16.63
C LEU A 324 24.10 0.66 17.05
N SER A 325 25.02 0.46 16.10
CA SER A 325 26.44 0.22 16.36
C SER A 325 27.28 1.49 16.37
N SER A 326 26.68 2.63 16.02
CA SER A 326 27.36 3.93 16.12
C SER A 326 27.48 4.31 17.60
N PRO A 327 28.70 4.33 18.19
CA PRO A 327 28.87 4.72 19.58
C PRO A 327 28.31 6.13 19.77
N PRO A 328 27.60 6.41 20.89
CA PRO A 328 27.15 7.77 21.16
C PRO A 328 28.38 8.66 21.10
N SER A 329 28.39 9.61 20.17
CA SER A 329 29.47 10.58 20.03
C SER A 329 29.59 11.28 21.38
N THR A 330 30.55 10.83 22.19
CA THR A 330 30.91 11.47 23.43
C THR A 330 31.39 12.85 23.03
N SER A 331 30.50 13.83 23.10
CA SER A 331 30.86 15.23 23.02
C SER A 331 31.82 15.46 24.18
N SER A 332 33.11 15.49 23.87
CA SER A 332 34.16 15.95 24.77
C SER A 332 33.80 17.35 25.22
N GLU A 333 33.08 17.46 26.33
CA GLU A 333 32.99 18.69 27.10
C GLU A 333 34.38 18.99 27.63
N THR A 334 34.97 20.04 27.06
CA THR A 334 36.18 20.69 27.55
C THR A 334 35.98 21.07 29.03
N PRO A 335 36.91 20.74 29.94
CA PRO A 335 36.79 21.12 31.34
C PRO A 335 36.97 22.63 31.49
N ALA A 336 35.87 23.36 31.71
CA ALA A 336 35.90 24.77 32.05
C ALA A 336 36.24 24.95 33.53
N VAL A 337 37.27 25.77 33.75
CA VAL A 337 37.90 26.11 35.03
C VAL A 337 36.90 26.69 36.03
N SER A 338 36.92 26.12 37.24
CA SER A 338 36.27 26.62 38.44
C SER A 338 36.58 28.09 38.72
N SER A 339 35.55 28.91 38.82
CA SER A 339 35.59 30.12 39.65
C SER A 339 34.25 30.33 40.35
N SER A 340 34.39 30.78 41.58
CA SER A 340 33.52 30.65 42.74
C SER A 340 32.49 31.76 42.92
N LEU A 341 31.45 31.45 43.72
CA LEU A 341 30.50 32.35 44.42
C LEU A 341 29.58 33.18 43.50
N SER A 342 28.25 33.14 43.62
CA SER A 342 27.51 33.59 44.81
C SER A 342 26.04 33.17 44.72
N THR A 343 25.47 32.84 45.86
CA THR A 343 24.03 32.77 46.16
C THR A 343 23.25 33.96 45.62
N ASN A 344 22.14 33.69 44.91
CA ASN A 344 20.92 34.49 45.03
C ASN A 344 19.68 33.73 44.53
N THR A 345 18.83 33.41 45.49
CA THR A 345 17.44 32.98 45.38
C THR A 345 16.64 34.06 44.66
N SER A 346 16.05 33.74 43.49
CA SER A 346 14.97 34.57 42.95
C SER A 346 13.90 33.71 42.28
N ASN A 347 12.68 33.86 42.81
CA ASN A 347 11.44 33.26 42.34
C ASN A 347 11.13 33.74 40.91
N LYS A 348 11.02 32.81 39.95
CA LYS A 348 10.50 33.13 38.61
C LYS A 348 8.97 33.12 38.63
N LYS A 349 8.40 34.32 38.54
CA LYS A 349 6.99 34.60 38.24
C LYS A 349 6.77 34.45 36.73
N SER A 350 5.81 33.63 36.33
CA SER A 350 5.41 33.43 34.93
C SER A 350 4.63 34.64 34.41
N ASN A 351 5.13 35.30 33.36
CA ASN A 351 4.38 36.30 32.60
C ASN A 351 3.88 35.66 31.29
N THR A 352 2.66 35.15 31.33
CA THR A 352 1.85 34.78 30.16
C THR A 352 0.71 35.78 30.11
N PRO A 353 0.83 36.85 29.30
CA PRO A 353 -0.15 37.04 28.23
C PRO A 353 0.41 37.88 27.05
N LEU A 354 0.98 37.26 26.01
CA LEU A 354 1.35 38.00 24.78
C LEU A 354 1.29 37.14 23.50
N ILE A 355 0.60 35.98 23.52
CA ILE A 355 0.53 35.06 22.36
C ILE A 355 -0.91 34.96 21.80
N VAL A 356 -1.92 35.48 22.48
CA VAL A 356 -3.33 35.33 22.08
C VAL A 356 -3.77 36.38 21.03
N GLY A 357 -2.98 37.42 20.78
CA GLY A 357 -3.37 38.51 19.84
C GLY A 357 -3.06 38.25 18.36
N VAL A 358 -2.03 37.46 18.05
CA VAL A 358 -1.53 37.30 16.66
C VAL A 358 -2.30 36.22 15.89
N THR A 359 -2.83 35.21 16.58
CA THR A 359 -3.59 34.11 15.96
C THR A 359 -4.94 34.54 15.41
N ILE A 360 -5.62 35.49 16.07
CA ILE A 360 -6.96 35.94 15.64
C ILE A 360 -6.89 36.74 14.33
N ALA A 361 -5.85 37.56 14.14
CA ALA A 361 -5.67 38.34 12.92
C ALA A 361 -5.39 37.45 11.69
N ALA A 362 -4.58 36.40 11.86
CA ALA A 362 -4.26 35.47 10.78
C ALA A 362 -5.50 34.69 10.30
N VAL A 363 -6.37 34.26 11.22
CA VAL A 363 -7.59 33.51 10.88
C VAL A 363 -8.57 34.36 10.08
N VAL A 364 -8.71 35.65 10.41
CA VAL A 364 -9.61 36.57 9.66
C VAL A 364 -9.11 36.82 8.24
N VAL A 365 -7.79 36.95 8.04
CA VAL A 365 -7.21 37.13 6.70
C VAL A 365 -7.39 35.88 5.84
N VAL A 366 -7.16 34.69 6.41
CA VAL A 366 -7.34 33.43 5.68
C VAL A 366 -8.80 33.22 5.27
N LEU A 367 -9.76 33.48 6.18
CA LEU A 367 -11.20 33.42 5.85
C LEU A 367 -11.58 34.42 4.76
N GLY A 368 -11.03 35.63 4.78
CA GLY A 368 -11.25 36.64 3.75
C GLY A 368 -10.77 36.19 2.37
N VAL A 369 -9.57 35.59 2.29
CA VAL A 369 -9.00 35.07 1.03
C VAL A 369 -9.84 33.90 0.48
N VAL A 370 -10.27 32.97 1.35
CA VAL A 370 -11.11 31.84 0.94
C VAL A 370 -12.45 32.31 0.37
N LEU A 371 -13.10 33.27 1.04
CA LEU A 371 -14.35 33.86 0.54
C LEU A 371 -14.16 34.59 -0.79
N ALA A 372 -13.07 35.36 -0.94
CA ALA A 372 -12.76 36.04 -2.20
C ALA A 372 -12.58 35.05 -3.37
N VAL A 373 -11.80 33.98 -3.16
CA VAL A 373 -11.59 32.93 -4.17
C VAL A 373 -12.90 32.23 -4.53
N PHE A 374 -13.75 31.94 -3.54
CA PHE A 374 -15.06 31.32 -3.76
C PHE A 374 -15.97 32.20 -4.63
N PHE A 375 -16.04 33.51 -4.35
CA PHE A 375 -16.84 34.45 -5.13
C PHE A 375 -16.31 34.64 -6.56
N LEU A 376 -14.98 34.69 -6.74
CA LEU A 376 -14.36 34.77 -8.07
C LEU A 376 -14.64 33.52 -8.92
N ARG A 377 -14.54 32.32 -8.32
CA ARG A 377 -14.88 31.05 -8.99
C ARG A 377 -16.36 30.98 -9.36
N ARG A 378 -17.26 31.43 -8.48
CA ARG A 378 -18.70 31.47 -8.75
C ARG A 378 -19.05 32.46 -9.87
N ARG A 379 -18.33 33.58 -9.97
CA ARG A 379 -18.54 34.57 -11.04
C ARG A 379 -18.10 34.04 -12.40
N ASN A 380 -16.98 33.33 -12.49
CA ASN A 380 -16.49 32.79 -13.76
C ASN A 380 -17.40 31.68 -14.33
N ARG A 381 -18.11 30.92 -13.48
CA ARG A 381 -19.07 29.90 -13.95
C ARG A 381 -20.31 30.48 -14.63
N LYS A 382 -20.65 31.76 -14.42
CA LYS A 382 -21.82 32.38 -15.06
C LYS A 382 -21.55 32.93 -16.46
N ASN A 383 -20.29 32.93 -16.91
CA ASN A 383 -19.90 33.49 -18.21
C ASN A 383 -19.69 32.45 -19.31
N HIS A 384 -19.91 31.16 -19.03
CA HIS A 384 -19.90 30.10 -20.04
C HIS A 384 -21.34 29.66 -20.38
N HIS A 385 -22.13 30.58 -20.92
CA HIS A 385 -23.22 30.21 -21.83
C HIS A 385 -22.71 30.41 -23.25
N VAL A 386 -22.17 29.35 -23.84
CA VAL A 386 -21.76 29.33 -25.24
C VAL A 386 -22.99 29.04 -26.09
N THR A 387 -23.21 29.96 -27.01
CA THR A 387 -24.10 29.94 -28.16
C THR A 387 -23.95 28.62 -28.95
N SER A 388 -25.00 27.82 -29.00
CA SER A 388 -25.11 26.69 -29.93
C SER A 388 -25.48 27.23 -31.33
N LEU A 389 -24.59 27.04 -32.30
CA LEU A 389 -24.85 27.24 -33.72
C LEU A 389 -25.58 26.01 -34.31
N PRO A 390 -26.45 26.19 -35.32
CA PRO A 390 -27.18 25.09 -35.94
C PRO A 390 -26.32 24.34 -36.98
N GLU A 391 -26.39 23.01 -36.90
CA GLU A 391 -25.75 22.06 -37.81
C GLU A 391 -26.54 21.94 -39.13
N PRO A 392 -25.89 22.00 -40.31
CA PRO A 392 -26.56 21.84 -41.60
C PRO A 392 -26.74 20.35 -41.98
N GLY A 393 -27.91 20.06 -42.55
CA GLY A 393 -28.39 18.71 -42.81
C GLY A 393 -27.58 17.90 -43.83
N SER A 394 -27.53 16.59 -43.57
CA SER A 394 -27.03 15.56 -44.49
C SER A 394 -28.19 14.88 -45.22
N LEU A 395 -28.06 14.81 -46.54
CA LEU A 395 -29.00 14.20 -47.48
C LEU A 395 -29.18 12.69 -47.27
N SER A 396 -30.43 12.27 -47.45
CA SER A 396 -30.90 10.90 -47.61
C SER A 396 -30.55 10.35 -49.01
N SER A 397 -29.94 9.17 -49.08
CA SER A 397 -29.86 8.37 -50.30
C SER A 397 -30.62 7.06 -50.11
N HIS A 398 -31.64 6.90 -50.94
CA HIS A 398 -32.43 5.69 -51.15
C HIS A 398 -31.67 4.66 -51.99
N HIS A 399 -31.68 3.38 -51.59
CA HIS A 399 -31.78 2.28 -52.56
C HIS A 399 -32.54 1.06 -52.03
N PRO A 400 -33.29 0.33 -52.88
CA PRO A 400 -34.29 -0.65 -52.45
C PRO A 400 -33.92 -2.11 -52.74
N GLY A 401 -34.55 -3.04 -52.00
CA GLY A 401 -35.16 -4.23 -52.59
C GLY A 401 -34.63 -5.61 -52.20
N HIS A 402 -35.59 -6.49 -51.85
CA HIS A 402 -35.64 -7.96 -52.05
C HIS A 402 -34.84 -8.85 -51.06
N ASN A 403 -35.34 -9.95 -50.46
CA ASN A 403 -36.51 -10.81 -50.68
C ASN A 403 -36.91 -11.61 -49.41
N ALA A 404 -38.13 -12.15 -49.47
CA ALA A 404 -38.92 -12.93 -48.51
C ALA A 404 -38.42 -14.40 -48.26
N VAL A 405 -38.58 -14.93 -47.02
CA VAL A 405 -39.46 -16.10 -46.60
C VAL A 405 -38.73 -17.47 -46.47
N PRO A 406 -39.11 -18.44 -45.59
CA PRO A 406 -39.80 -18.40 -44.27
C PRO A 406 -39.35 -19.44 -43.19
N SER A 407 -39.89 -19.25 -41.97
CA SER A 407 -40.41 -20.23 -40.98
C SER A 407 -39.58 -21.42 -40.43
N GLY A 408 -39.48 -21.50 -39.10
CA GLY A 408 -39.12 -22.72 -38.36
C GLY A 408 -39.25 -22.60 -36.83
N LEU A 409 -40.42 -23.01 -36.33
CA LEU A 409 -40.82 -23.37 -34.95
C LEU A 409 -39.71 -23.69 -33.92
N ARG A 410 -39.80 -23.11 -32.70
CA ARG A 410 -40.17 -23.87 -31.48
C ARG A 410 -40.39 -22.98 -30.25
N ASP A 411 -41.55 -23.24 -29.65
CA ASP A 411 -42.00 -22.92 -28.30
C ASP A 411 -41.00 -23.30 -27.20
N SER A 412 -40.87 -22.46 -26.17
CA SER A 412 -41.00 -22.86 -24.76
C SER A 412 -41.00 -21.63 -23.85
N THR A 413 -42.19 -21.29 -23.37
CA THR A 413 -42.51 -20.29 -22.36
C THR A 413 -42.15 -20.80 -20.96
N ILE A 414 -41.25 -20.12 -20.25
CA ILE A 414 -41.25 -20.07 -18.77
C ILE A 414 -41.08 -18.60 -18.37
N MET A 415 -42.19 -17.98 -17.99
CA MET A 415 -42.25 -16.64 -17.40
C MET A 415 -41.90 -16.74 -15.91
N ALA A 416 -40.73 -16.24 -15.51
CA ALA A 416 -40.48 -15.83 -14.14
C ALA A 416 -40.65 -14.31 -14.07
N GLN A 417 -41.64 -13.84 -13.31
CA GLN A 417 -41.87 -12.43 -13.01
C GLN A 417 -40.62 -11.82 -12.35
N VAL A 418 -39.93 -10.96 -13.09
CA VAL A 418 -38.91 -10.06 -12.56
C VAL A 418 -39.60 -8.83 -11.96
N ASN A 419 -39.35 -8.59 -10.68
CA ASN A 419 -39.86 -7.48 -9.91
C ASN A 419 -39.03 -6.21 -10.22
N PRO A 420 -39.60 -5.13 -10.81
CA PRO A 420 -38.83 -3.96 -11.22
C PRO A 420 -38.83 -2.89 -10.11
N HIS A 421 -38.20 -3.17 -8.97
CA HIS A 421 -37.91 -2.15 -7.96
C HIS A 421 -36.58 -2.45 -7.25
N ALA A 422 -35.47 -2.30 -7.98
CA ALA A 422 -34.17 -2.11 -7.38
C ALA A 422 -33.70 -0.69 -7.67
N SER A 423 -33.74 0.17 -6.66
CA SER A 423 -33.18 1.52 -6.73
C SER A 423 -31.67 1.44 -7.01
N PRO A 424 -31.11 2.37 -7.81
CA PRO A 424 -29.67 2.44 -8.00
C PRO A 424 -28.98 2.73 -6.67
N VAL A 425 -27.99 1.91 -6.33
CA VAL A 425 -27.06 2.18 -5.22
C VAL A 425 -26.23 3.39 -5.62
N GLU A 426 -26.46 4.53 -4.96
CA GLU A 426 -25.63 5.72 -5.15
C GLU A 426 -24.19 5.45 -4.68
N PRO A 427 -23.16 5.90 -5.41
CA PRO A 427 -21.80 5.87 -4.93
C PRO A 427 -21.66 6.79 -3.71
N PHE A 428 -21.12 6.25 -2.61
CA PHE A 428 -20.82 7.02 -1.40
C PHE A 428 -19.90 8.20 -1.75
N THR A 429 -20.39 9.42 -1.57
CA THR A 429 -19.58 10.63 -1.62
C THR A 429 -18.92 10.84 -0.25
N LEU A 430 -17.58 10.88 -0.23
CA LEU A 430 -16.81 11.27 0.94
C LEU A 430 -17.23 12.68 1.38
N SER A 431 -17.97 12.75 2.48
CA SER A 431 -18.28 14.02 3.16
C SER A 431 -17.25 14.25 4.25
N SER A 432 -16.52 15.37 4.18
CA SER A 432 -15.57 15.79 5.22
C SER A 432 -16.29 15.98 6.57
N PRO A 433 -15.64 15.64 7.71
CA PRO A 433 -16.29 15.74 9.01
C PRO A 433 -16.56 17.20 9.38
N THR A 434 -17.84 17.49 9.61
CA THR A 434 -18.32 18.74 10.21
C THR A 434 -18.05 18.68 11.71
N THR A 435 -17.31 19.65 12.22
CA THR A 435 -17.04 19.86 13.64
C THR A 435 -18.36 20.02 14.41
N GLN A 436 -18.72 19.04 15.23
CA GLN A 436 -19.81 19.18 16.18
C GLN A 436 -19.37 20.09 17.33
N HIS A 437 -20.01 21.25 17.41
CA HIS A 437 -19.88 22.21 18.50
C HIS A 437 -20.69 21.67 19.70
N LEU A 438 -20.00 21.32 20.79
CA LEU A 438 -20.65 21.07 22.07
C LEU A 438 -21.28 22.37 22.57
N SER A 439 -22.57 22.28 22.90
CA SER A 439 -23.38 23.32 23.51
C SER A 439 -23.30 23.13 25.02
N GLU A 440 -22.65 24.05 25.73
CA GLU A 440 -22.66 24.11 27.19
C GLU A 440 -23.44 25.35 27.63
N LYS A 441 -24.37 25.13 28.57
CA LYS A 441 -25.45 26.05 28.95
C LYS A 441 -25.15 26.70 30.30
N ASN A 442 -25.12 28.03 30.28
CA ASN A 442 -25.43 29.00 31.34
C ASN A 442 -24.80 28.91 32.74
N SER A 443 -24.11 29.99 33.13
CA SER A 443 -24.57 30.88 34.23
C SER A 443 -23.78 32.20 34.19
N GLY A 444 -24.49 33.33 34.15
CA GLY A 444 -23.89 34.65 33.94
C GLY A 444 -23.55 35.42 35.21
N THR A 445 -22.84 36.55 35.04
CA THR A 445 -23.00 37.79 35.82
C THR A 445 -22.20 38.90 35.13
N SER A 446 -22.87 40.00 34.73
CA SER A 446 -22.24 41.29 34.44
C SER A 446 -21.89 42.00 35.77
N PRO A 447 -20.94 42.96 35.82
CA PRO A 447 -21.32 44.33 35.47
C PRO A 447 -20.21 45.23 34.85
N THR A 448 -20.66 46.20 34.03
CA THR A 448 -20.15 47.58 33.79
C THR A 448 -18.65 47.92 33.87
N ARG A 449 -18.12 48.66 32.87
CA ARG A 449 -18.01 50.15 32.87
C ARG A 449 -17.05 50.72 31.80
N SER A 450 -17.50 51.85 31.21
CA SER A 450 -16.81 53.01 30.58
C SER A 450 -15.84 52.88 29.40
N THR A 451 -16.33 53.44 28.29
CA THR A 451 -15.67 54.35 27.33
C THR A 451 -14.44 55.13 27.82
N GLN A 452 -13.38 55.15 27.00
CA GLN A 452 -12.57 56.35 26.80
C GLN A 452 -11.90 56.34 25.42
N THR A 453 -12.25 57.33 24.61
CA THR A 453 -11.64 57.72 23.33
C THR A 453 -10.67 58.87 23.61
N VAL A 454 -9.50 58.95 22.96
CA VAL A 454 -8.74 60.18 22.60
C VAL A 454 -7.44 59.78 21.85
N PRO A 455 -6.87 60.65 20.99
CA PRO A 455 -6.19 60.29 19.74
C PRO A 455 -4.69 60.68 19.69
N ILE A 456 -4.13 60.77 18.45
CA ILE A 456 -2.89 61.50 18.04
C ILE A 456 -1.61 60.62 18.18
N THR A 457 -0.59 60.50 17.30
CA THR A 457 -0.08 61.25 16.12
C THR A 457 0.86 60.35 15.29
N SER A 458 1.06 60.77 14.04
CA SER A 458 2.18 60.47 13.13
C SER A 458 3.59 60.86 13.65
N SER A 459 4.63 60.10 13.29
CA SER A 459 5.94 60.66 12.96
C SER A 459 6.78 59.73 12.07
N ARG A 460 7.46 60.36 11.12
CA ARG A 460 8.31 59.89 10.03
C ARG A 460 9.79 60.00 10.43
N SER A 461 10.69 59.45 9.59
CA SER A 461 12.16 59.67 9.53
C SER A 461 12.99 59.07 10.69
N ASP A 462 14.20 58.52 10.52
CA ASP A 462 15.15 58.50 9.41
C ASP A 462 16.20 57.37 9.59
N THR A 463 16.82 57.05 8.46
CA THR A 463 18.14 56.44 8.21
C THR A 463 19.16 56.37 9.35
N GLN A 464 19.86 55.22 9.44
CA GLN A 464 21.31 55.23 9.66
C GLN A 464 22.00 54.01 9.00
N SER A 465 22.92 54.33 8.11
CA SER A 465 23.89 53.44 7.47
C SER A 465 25.05 53.13 8.40
N TRP A 466 25.57 51.90 8.32
CA TRP A 466 26.95 51.61 8.68
C TRP A 466 27.59 50.76 7.57
N THR A 467 28.54 51.37 6.89
CA THR A 467 29.55 50.72 6.05
C THR A 467 30.84 50.71 6.87
N ILE A 468 31.65 49.64 6.79
CA ILE A 468 33.12 49.68 6.63
C ILE A 468 33.69 48.24 6.72
N THR A 469 34.33 47.84 5.61
CA THR A 469 35.50 46.93 5.41
C THR A 469 35.61 45.64 6.22
N GLY A 470 35.84 44.45 5.65
CA GLY A 470 36.63 44.12 4.47
C GLY A 470 37.73 43.15 4.90
N SER A 471 37.64 41.87 4.50
CA SER A 471 38.81 41.02 4.29
C SER A 471 38.43 39.83 3.41
N SER A 472 39.22 39.64 2.37
CA SER A 472 39.03 38.72 1.27
C SER A 472 39.58 37.34 1.63
N SER A 473 38.84 36.28 1.34
CA SER A 473 39.43 34.98 0.96
C SER A 473 38.52 34.29 -0.04
N GLN A 474 39.16 33.77 -1.08
CA GLN A 474 38.61 33.30 -2.33
C GLN A 474 37.66 32.12 -2.16
N MET A 475 36.48 32.19 -2.77
CA MET A 475 35.67 31.02 -3.11
C MET A 475 35.50 30.99 -4.63
N ARG A 476 35.96 29.89 -5.22
CA ARG A 476 35.85 29.58 -6.64
C ARG A 476 34.39 29.36 -7.00
N SER A 477 33.96 30.05 -8.05
CA SER A 477 32.72 29.83 -8.78
C SER A 477 32.78 28.50 -9.52
N ALA A 478 31.74 27.69 -9.37
CA ALA A 478 31.31 26.70 -10.35
C ALA A 478 29.77 26.76 -10.38
N THR A 479 29.28 27.66 -11.22
CA THR A 479 27.93 27.62 -11.77
C THR A 479 27.87 26.48 -12.77
N ASP A 480 26.98 25.50 -12.56
CA ASP A 480 26.44 24.71 -13.65
C ASP A 480 24.92 24.54 -13.48
N SER A 481 24.25 25.22 -14.40
CA SER A 481 22.95 25.04 -15.03
C SER A 481 22.05 23.90 -14.55
N ALA A 482 20.89 24.31 -14.05
CA ALA A 482 19.67 23.51 -14.05
C ALA A 482 19.15 23.40 -15.49
N ASP A 483 19.15 22.18 -16.03
CA ASP A 483 18.31 21.81 -17.17
C ASP A 483 17.29 20.78 -16.71
N GLY A 484 16.01 21.13 -16.85
CA GLY A 484 14.87 20.36 -16.37
C GLY A 484 14.40 19.38 -17.42
N GLY A 485 15.11 18.26 -17.56
CA GLY A 485 14.71 17.12 -18.38
C GLY A 485 13.82 16.15 -17.61
N ASN A 486 12.70 15.75 -18.22
CA ASN A 486 11.81 14.69 -17.73
C ASN A 486 12.52 13.31 -17.79
N ASP A 487 13.31 12.98 -16.77
CA ASP A 487 14.06 11.71 -16.61
C ASP A 487 13.19 10.54 -16.08
N ARG A 488 11.87 10.56 -16.27
CA ARG A 488 10.99 9.56 -15.64
C ARG A 488 10.87 8.23 -16.37
N ASP A 489 11.37 8.12 -17.60
CA ASP A 489 11.21 6.93 -18.44
C ASP A 489 12.52 6.38 -19.03
N ASP A 490 13.69 6.66 -18.43
CA ASP A 490 14.97 6.17 -18.97
C ASP A 490 15.32 4.75 -18.44
N PRO A 491 15.23 3.69 -19.27
CA PRO A 491 15.67 2.34 -18.91
C PRO A 491 17.19 2.25 -18.61
N SER A 492 17.98 3.29 -18.90
CA SER A 492 19.39 3.38 -18.48
C SER A 492 19.57 3.53 -16.97
N ALA A 493 18.51 3.84 -16.22
CA ALA A 493 18.53 3.89 -14.75
C ALA A 493 18.63 2.50 -14.10
N ILE A 494 18.27 1.42 -14.81
CA ILE A 494 18.29 0.04 -14.29
C ILE A 494 19.71 -0.40 -13.92
N PRO A 495 20.74 -0.24 -14.78
CA PRO A 495 22.14 -0.48 -14.40
C PRO A 495 22.59 0.28 -13.14
N GLY A 496 22.18 1.54 -12.98
CA GLY A 496 22.53 2.35 -11.81
C GLY A 496 21.87 1.86 -10.52
N LEU A 497 20.61 1.39 -10.62
CA LEU A 497 19.91 0.74 -9.50
C LEU A 497 20.61 -0.57 -9.11
N LEU A 498 20.99 -1.38 -10.12
CA LEU A 498 21.71 -2.63 -9.92
C LEU A 498 23.09 -2.41 -9.29
N GLU A 499 23.82 -1.36 -9.68
CA GLU A 499 25.11 -1.01 -9.10
C GLU A 499 24.98 -0.50 -7.65
N ARG A 500 23.93 0.27 -7.34
CA ARG A 500 23.62 0.69 -5.97
C ARG A 500 23.23 -0.50 -5.10
N LEU A 501 22.44 -1.43 -5.64
CA LEU A 501 22.08 -2.69 -5.01
C LEU A 501 23.34 -3.52 -4.74
N ASN A 502 24.21 -3.70 -5.74
CA ASN A 502 25.46 -4.45 -5.61
C ASN A 502 26.42 -3.81 -4.60
N ARG A 503 26.49 -2.46 -4.54
CA ARG A 503 27.26 -1.77 -3.50
C ARG A 503 26.66 -1.93 -2.10
N ALA A 504 25.34 -1.98 -1.99
CA ALA A 504 24.68 -2.27 -0.72
C ALA A 504 24.94 -3.73 -0.30
N ILE A 505 24.80 -4.68 -1.23
CA ILE A 505 25.09 -6.10 -1.05
C ILE A 505 26.55 -6.32 -0.64
N ALA A 506 27.51 -5.68 -1.32
CA ALA A 506 28.94 -5.81 -1.00
C ALA A 506 29.33 -5.21 0.37
N ARG A 507 28.47 -4.38 0.97
CA ARG A 507 28.64 -3.83 2.32
C ARG A 507 27.97 -4.68 3.39
N LEU A 508 27.09 -5.59 3.02
CA LEU A 508 26.55 -6.54 3.97
C LEU A 508 27.71 -7.36 4.53
N PRO A 509 27.78 -7.59 5.85
CA PRO A 509 28.78 -8.47 6.41
C PRO A 509 28.64 -9.84 5.73
N GLN A 510 29.63 -10.25 4.93
CA GLN A 510 29.79 -11.65 4.58
C GLN A 510 30.17 -12.36 5.87
N ARG A 511 29.16 -12.73 6.65
CA ARG A 511 29.38 -13.19 8.02
C ARG A 511 29.76 -14.66 7.97
N GLY A 512 31.08 -14.87 7.91
CA GLY A 512 31.81 -16.00 8.50
C GLY A 512 31.53 -17.36 7.89
N SER A 513 32.61 -18.09 7.58
CA SER A 513 32.58 -19.55 7.53
C SER A 513 31.69 -20.10 8.63
N VAL A 514 30.77 -20.98 8.23
CA VAL A 514 30.02 -21.91 9.08
C VAL A 514 30.76 -22.14 10.39
N ALA A 515 30.19 -21.68 11.50
CA ALA A 515 30.69 -22.04 12.82
C ALA A 515 30.81 -23.56 12.86
N ASP A 516 31.94 -24.06 13.36
CA ASP A 516 32.18 -25.49 13.56
C ASP A 516 30.91 -26.15 14.12
N GLU A 517 30.62 -27.34 13.61
CA GLU A 517 29.46 -28.22 13.81
C GLU A 517 29.09 -28.53 15.29
N GLY A 518 29.79 -27.91 16.25
CA GLY A 518 29.69 -28.13 17.69
C GLY A 518 28.68 -27.28 18.46
N ASP A 519 28.17 -26.17 17.92
CA ASP A 519 27.41 -25.17 18.72
C ASP A 519 25.87 -25.23 18.60
N PHE A 520 25.31 -26.29 18.01
CA PHE A 520 23.87 -26.48 18.04
C PHE A 520 23.39 -26.97 19.42
N PRO A 521 22.31 -26.38 19.99
CA PRO A 521 21.66 -26.89 21.19
C PRO A 521 21.28 -28.38 21.02
N PRO A 522 21.49 -29.23 22.06
CA PRO A 522 21.31 -30.69 21.94
C PRO A 522 19.88 -31.13 21.60
N GLU A 523 18.90 -30.24 21.74
CA GLU A 523 17.50 -30.45 21.40
C GLU A 523 17.19 -30.55 19.89
N TYR A 524 18.17 -30.31 19.01
CA TYR A 524 18.03 -30.44 17.55
C TYR A 524 18.72 -31.67 16.94
N ARG A 525 19.32 -32.57 17.74
CA ARG A 525 20.09 -33.72 17.21
C ARG A 525 19.30 -34.99 16.92
N GLU A 526 18.03 -35.08 17.32
CA GLU A 526 17.21 -36.26 17.06
C GLU A 526 15.77 -35.87 16.70
N ARG A 527 15.49 -35.73 15.41
CA ARG A 527 14.17 -35.94 14.80
C ARG A 527 14.23 -36.09 13.29
#